data_AF-A0A2M9P7I4-F1
#
_entry.id   AF-A0A2M9P7I4-F1
#
_cell.length_a   1.000
_cell.length_b   1.000
_cell.length_c   1.000
_cell.angle_alpha   90.00
_cell.angle_beta   90.00
_cell.angle_gamma   90.00
#
_symmetry.space_group_name_H-M   'P 1'
#
loop_
_entity.id
_entity.type
_entity.pdbx_description
1 polymer ?
#
loop_
_entity_poly.entity_id
_entity_poly.type
_entity_poly.pdbx_seq_one_letter_code
_entity_poly.pdbx_strand_id
1 'polypeptide(L)'
;MKIISFINFKGGAGKTTALSVVASALLARGRKVALFECDENAPLGSWRANARARGTWDEACEIFPAGDLGLFERSAVAAETAGYEFALVDTQGGGSELNSMVVVSSSLAVIPTAITSYDIDASVLTVEFIVDLLEREQLE
;
A
#
# COMPACT_ATOMS: atom_id res chain seq x y z
N MET A 1 -3.96 6.79 -12.88
CA MET A 1 -2.79 6.41 -12.05
C MET A 1 -2.80 4.88 -11.82
N LYS A 2 -1.66 4.18 -11.64
CA LYS A 2 -1.65 2.74 -11.30
C LYS A 2 -1.61 2.51 -9.79
N ILE A 3 -2.60 1.83 -9.23
CA ILE A 3 -2.68 1.54 -7.79
C ILE A 3 -2.09 0.15 -7.52
N ILE A 4 -1.13 0.05 -6.60
CA ILE A 4 -0.54 -1.20 -6.14
C ILE A 4 -0.72 -1.26 -4.63
N SER A 5 -1.43 -2.27 -4.14
CA SER A 5 -1.65 -2.47 -2.70
C SER A 5 -0.65 -3.46 -2.12
N PHE A 6 -0.21 -3.19 -0.89
CA PHE A 6 0.59 -4.09 -0.08
C PHE A 6 -0.27 -4.55 1.08
N ILE A 7 -0.76 -5.79 1.00
CA ILE A 7 -1.82 -6.31 1.88
C ILE A 7 -1.41 -7.63 2.53
N ASN A 8 -1.64 -7.72 3.83
CA ASN A 8 -1.53 -8.94 4.63
C ASN A 8 -2.21 -8.68 5.97
N PHE A 9 -3.13 -9.55 6.36
CA PHE A 9 -3.86 -9.44 7.62
C PHE A 9 -2.96 -9.60 8.83
N LYS A 10 -1.82 -10.27 8.68
CA LYS A 10 -0.80 -10.38 9.71
C LYS A 10 -0.05 -9.05 9.87
N GLY A 11 -0.11 -8.49 11.09
CA GLY A 11 0.79 -7.42 11.51
C GLY A 11 2.24 -7.89 11.47
N GLY A 12 3.14 -7.05 10.97
CA GLY A 12 4.58 -7.38 10.86
C GLY A 12 4.98 -8.23 9.64
N ALA A 13 4.06 -8.54 8.72
CA ALA A 13 4.35 -9.34 7.52
C ALA A 13 5.28 -8.67 6.47
N GLY A 14 5.73 -7.43 6.72
CA GLY A 14 6.64 -6.71 5.83
C GLY A 14 6.00 -5.80 4.78
N LYS A 15 4.70 -5.47 4.90
CA LYS A 15 3.96 -4.54 4.00
C LYS A 15 4.69 -3.23 3.73
N THR A 16 4.86 -2.40 4.76
CA THR A 16 5.56 -1.11 4.68
C THR A 16 6.98 -1.24 4.14
N THR A 17 7.69 -2.32 4.49
CA THR A 17 9.07 -2.55 4.02
C THR A 17 9.10 -2.85 2.54
N ALA A 18 8.28 -3.80 2.06
CA ALA A 18 8.17 -4.12 0.65
C ALA A 18 7.72 -2.90 -0.17
N LEU A 19 6.75 -2.13 0.36
CA LEU A 19 6.30 -0.89 -0.24
C LEU A 19 7.43 0.13 -0.37
N SER A 20 8.20 0.37 0.69
CA SER A 20 9.32 1.33 0.69
C SER A 20 10.41 0.93 -0.32
N VAL A 21 10.67 -0.37 -0.47
CA VAL A 21 11.63 -0.90 -1.46
C VAL A 21 11.12 -0.65 -2.88
N VAL A 22 9.85 -0.97 -3.17
CA VAL A 22 9.25 -0.73 -4.48
C VAL A 22 9.18 0.76 -4.80
N ALA A 23 8.81 1.60 -3.84
CA ALA A 23 8.82 3.06 -3.97
C ALA A 23 10.21 3.56 -4.39
N SER A 24 11.25 3.17 -3.65
CA SER A 24 12.64 3.53 -3.94
C SER A 24 13.07 3.08 -5.33
N ALA A 25 12.67 1.88 -5.75
CA ALA A 25 13.00 1.34 -7.08
C ALA A 25 12.27 2.06 -8.22
N LEU A 26 11.04 2.55 -8.00
CA LEU A 26 10.29 3.36 -8.97
C LEU A 26 10.87 4.77 -9.07
N LEU A 27 11.21 5.40 -7.95
CA LEU A 27 11.84 6.72 -7.89
C LEU A 27 13.21 6.72 -8.57
N ALA A 28 14.03 5.68 -8.35
CA ALA A 28 15.30 5.50 -9.05
C ALA A 28 15.15 5.37 -10.58
N ARG A 29 13.94 5.08 -11.09
CA ARG A 29 13.59 5.07 -12.52
C ARG A 29 12.91 6.37 -12.99
N GLY A 30 12.93 7.43 -12.17
CA GLY A 30 12.36 8.74 -12.48
C GLY A 30 10.84 8.79 -12.50
N ARG A 31 10.15 7.87 -11.79
CA ARG A 31 8.69 7.81 -11.74
C ARG A 31 8.16 8.60 -10.54
N LYS A 32 7.01 9.27 -10.70
CA LYS A 32 6.33 9.93 -9.57
C LYS A 32 5.49 8.94 -8.77
N VAL A 33 5.71 8.86 -7.46
CA VAL A 33 5.11 7.86 -6.57
C VAL A 33 4.33 8.50 -5.42
N ALA A 34 3.03 8.24 -5.35
CA ALA A 34 2.21 8.58 -4.20
C ALA A 34 2.16 7.38 -3.23
N LEU A 35 2.33 7.62 -1.94
CA LEU A 35 2.22 6.59 -0.91
C LEU A 35 0.97 6.84 -0.09
N PHE A 36 0.13 5.82 0.08
CA PHE A 36 -1.13 5.93 0.80
C PHE A 36 -0.97 5.24 2.15
N GLU A 37 -1.07 6.01 3.22
CA GLU A 37 -0.89 5.55 4.59
C GLU A 37 -2.25 5.25 5.22
N CYS A 38 -2.61 3.97 5.29
CA CYS A 38 -3.84 3.51 5.96
C CYS A 38 -3.59 3.12 7.43
N ASP A 39 -2.34 2.88 7.83
CA ASP A 39 -1.99 2.48 9.20
C ASP A 39 -1.93 3.70 10.14
N GLU A 40 -2.68 3.63 11.24
CA GLU A 40 -2.70 4.66 12.29
C GLU A 40 -1.32 4.91 12.91
N ASN A 41 -0.42 3.92 12.90
CA ASN A 41 0.94 4.07 13.42
C ASN A 41 1.85 4.92 12.50
N ALA A 42 1.37 5.26 11.31
CA ALA A 42 2.05 6.11 10.32
C ALA A 42 3.55 5.80 10.08
N PRO A 43 3.92 4.53 9.80
CA PRO A 43 5.33 4.16 9.64
C PRO A 43 6.00 4.83 8.41
N LEU A 44 5.27 5.18 7.36
CA LEU A 44 5.81 5.90 6.20
C LEU A 44 6.22 7.34 6.58
N GLY A 45 5.44 8.00 7.44
CA GLY A 45 5.82 9.30 8.01
C GLY A 45 7.17 9.26 8.70
N SER A 46 7.42 8.22 9.51
CA SER A 46 8.72 7.98 10.17
C SER A 46 9.83 7.68 9.15
N TRP A 47 9.54 6.89 8.11
CA TRP A 47 10.50 6.63 7.04
C TRP A 47 10.91 7.92 6.30
N ARG A 48 9.95 8.76 5.93
CA ARG A 48 10.21 10.08 5.29
C ARG A 48 11.09 10.98 6.15
N ALA A 49 10.78 11.09 7.45
CA ALA A 49 11.56 11.91 8.36
C ALA A 49 13.04 11.45 8.42
N ASN A 50 13.26 10.14 8.53
CA ASN A 50 14.60 9.55 8.53
C ASN A 50 15.34 9.76 7.20
N ALA A 51 14.66 9.59 6.07
CA ALA A 51 15.23 9.80 4.74
C ALA A 51 15.61 11.28 4.51
N ARG A 52 14.75 12.22 4.90
CA ARG A 52 15.02 13.66 4.83
C ARG A 52 16.22 14.06 5.70
N ALA A 53 16.30 13.53 6.93
CA ALA A 53 17.45 13.77 7.81
C ALA A 53 18.79 13.29 7.22
N ARG A 54 18.74 12.29 6.33
CA ARG A 54 19.92 11.74 5.62
C ARG A 54 20.12 12.34 4.22
N GLY A 55 19.25 13.25 3.78
CA GLY A 55 19.30 13.81 2.43
C GLY A 55 19.01 12.81 1.32
N THR A 56 18.27 11.73 1.61
CA THR A 56 17.97 10.64 0.66
C THR A 56 16.48 10.56 0.29
N TRP A 57 15.66 11.52 0.72
CA TRP A 57 14.27 11.61 0.29
C TRP A 57 14.18 12.19 -1.12
N ASP A 58 13.32 11.61 -1.95
CA ASP A 58 13.02 12.09 -3.30
C ASP A 58 11.67 12.82 -3.29
N GLU A 59 11.65 14.09 -3.67
CA GLU A 59 10.44 14.93 -3.68
C GLU A 59 9.48 14.58 -4.86
N ALA A 60 9.86 13.65 -5.74
CA ALA A 60 8.92 12.96 -6.62
C ALA A 60 8.01 11.97 -5.87
N CYS A 61 8.20 11.83 -4.56
CA CYS A 61 7.40 11.02 -3.65
C CYS A 61 6.70 11.87 -2.57
N GLU A 62 5.41 11.59 -2.32
CA GLU A 62 4.64 12.23 -1.23
C GLU A 62 3.74 11.19 -0.55
N ILE A 63 3.43 11.43 0.73
CA ILE A 63 2.56 10.58 1.55
C ILE A 63 1.18 11.23 1.65
N PHE A 64 0.16 10.45 1.33
CA PHE A 64 -1.24 10.82 1.39
C PHE A 64 -1.94 10.04 2.51
N PRO A 65 -2.78 10.70 3.33
CA PRO A 65 -3.56 10.01 4.35
C PRO A 65 -4.65 9.15 3.69
N ALA A 66 -4.82 7.92 4.18
CA ALA A 66 -5.79 6.99 3.66
C ALA A 66 -6.44 6.14 4.77
N GLY A 67 -6.51 6.65 6.00
CA GLY A 67 -7.01 5.91 7.18
C GLY A 67 -8.51 5.57 7.17
N ASP A 68 -9.29 6.11 6.23
CA ASP A 68 -10.69 5.76 6.01
C ASP A 68 -11.04 5.85 4.51
N LEU A 69 -12.21 5.31 4.14
CA LEU A 69 -12.69 5.28 2.74
C LEU A 69 -12.73 6.67 2.10
N GLY A 70 -13.27 7.67 2.80
CA GLY A 70 -13.40 9.01 2.26
C GLY A 70 -12.04 9.71 2.10
N LEU A 71 -11.09 9.46 3.01
CA LEU A 71 -9.71 9.93 2.87
C LEU A 71 -9.02 9.25 1.70
N PHE A 72 -9.16 7.93 1.55
CA PHE A 72 -8.58 7.19 0.44
C PHE A 72 -9.05 7.74 -0.92
N GLU A 73 -10.36 7.94 -1.10
CA GLU A 73 -10.93 8.50 -2.33
C GLU A 73 -10.41 9.91 -2.63
N ARG A 74 -10.43 10.80 -1.64
CA ARG A 74 -9.92 12.18 -1.81
C ARG A 74 -8.43 12.19 -2.14
N SER A 75 -7.65 11.37 -1.47
CA SER A 75 -6.21 11.21 -1.72
C SER A 75 -5.92 10.64 -3.09
N ALA A 76 -6.73 9.70 -3.58
CA ALA A 76 -6.61 9.12 -4.92
C ALA A 76 -6.80 10.19 -5.99
N VAL A 77 -7.86 10.99 -5.88
CA VAL A 77 -8.14 12.11 -6.79
C VAL A 77 -7.03 13.17 -6.73
N ALA A 78 -6.55 13.52 -5.53
CA ALA A 78 -5.49 14.49 -5.36
C ALA A 78 -4.16 14.03 -5.98
N ALA A 79 -3.78 12.77 -5.76
CA ALA A 79 -2.57 12.18 -6.34
C ALA A 79 -2.67 12.10 -7.88
N GLU A 80 -3.82 11.71 -8.42
CA GLU A 80 -4.02 11.67 -9.86
C GLU A 80 -3.93 13.08 -10.48
N THR A 81 -4.58 14.07 -9.86
CA THR A 81 -4.54 15.47 -10.31
C THR A 81 -3.12 16.06 -10.26
N ALA A 82 -2.33 15.67 -9.27
CA ALA A 82 -0.92 16.06 -9.14
C ALA A 82 0.03 15.30 -10.10
N GLY A 83 -0.51 14.40 -10.93
CA GLY A 83 0.24 13.67 -11.96
C GLY A 83 1.15 12.58 -11.40
N TYR A 84 0.79 11.95 -10.28
CA TYR A 84 1.48 10.74 -9.81
C TYR A 84 1.16 9.55 -10.73
N GLU A 85 2.20 8.77 -11.05
CA GLU A 85 2.07 7.63 -11.98
C GLU A 85 1.68 6.35 -11.24
N PHE A 86 2.20 6.19 -10.03
CA PHE A 86 1.96 5.04 -9.15
C PHE A 86 1.43 5.51 -7.80
N ALA A 87 0.40 4.83 -7.30
CA ALA A 87 -0.03 4.90 -5.91
C ALA A 87 0.30 3.57 -5.24
N LEU A 88 1.14 3.60 -4.19
CA LEU A 88 1.46 2.44 -3.39
C LEU A 88 0.70 2.53 -2.07
N VAL A 89 -0.15 1.54 -1.77
CA VAL A 89 -1.04 1.57 -0.62
C VAL A 89 -0.53 0.66 0.48
N ASP A 90 -0.20 1.22 1.65
CA ASP A 90 0.16 0.47 2.85
C ASP A 90 -1.11 0.18 3.65
N THR A 91 -1.65 -1.03 3.55
CA THR A 91 -2.88 -1.37 4.25
C THR A 91 -2.61 -1.65 5.72
N GLN A 92 -3.61 -1.41 6.58
CA GLN A 92 -3.57 -1.90 7.96
C GLN A 92 -3.68 -3.44 7.98
N GLY A 93 -3.22 -4.07 9.06
CA GLY A 93 -3.54 -5.47 9.34
C GLY A 93 -5.04 -5.68 9.61
N GLY A 94 -5.53 -6.91 9.42
CA GLY A 94 -6.95 -7.28 9.51
C GLY A 94 -7.76 -7.08 8.22
N GLY A 95 -8.99 -7.56 8.21
CA GLY A 95 -9.95 -7.35 7.11
C GLY A 95 -10.90 -6.19 7.44
N SER A 96 -10.83 -5.10 6.68
CA SER A 96 -11.68 -3.91 6.84
C SER A 96 -12.32 -3.54 5.50
N GLU A 97 -13.40 -2.75 5.54
CA GLU A 97 -14.05 -2.22 4.34
C GLU A 97 -13.08 -1.38 3.49
N LEU A 98 -12.18 -0.64 4.15
CA LEU A 98 -11.09 0.07 3.49
C LEU A 98 -10.16 -0.88 2.73
N ASN A 99 -9.77 -2.01 3.33
CA ASN A 99 -8.92 -3.00 2.65
C ASN A 99 -9.64 -3.60 1.43
N SER A 100 -10.94 -3.87 1.52
CA SER A 100 -11.74 -4.30 0.36
C SER A 100 -11.71 -3.26 -0.77
N MET A 101 -11.97 -1.99 -0.45
CA MET A 101 -11.96 -0.91 -1.43
C MET A 101 -10.58 -0.73 -2.08
N VAL A 102 -9.51 -0.82 -1.28
CA VAL A 102 -8.13 -0.75 -1.77
C VAL A 102 -7.84 -1.90 -2.74
N VAL A 103 -8.22 -3.14 -2.41
CA VAL A 103 -8.02 -4.30 -3.28
C VAL A 103 -8.78 -4.14 -4.59
N VAL A 104 -10.06 -3.78 -4.53
CA VAL A 104 -10.92 -3.56 -5.72
C VAL A 104 -10.37 -2.44 -6.62
N SER A 105 -9.79 -1.40 -6.02
CA SER A 105 -9.18 -0.28 -6.77
C SER A 105 -7.77 -0.59 -7.29
N SER A 106 -7.15 -1.70 -6.88
CA SER A 106 -5.76 -2.01 -7.18
C SER A 106 -5.61 -2.68 -8.55
N SER A 107 -4.60 -2.25 -9.31
CA SER A 107 -4.14 -2.96 -10.51
C SER A 107 -3.26 -4.17 -10.17
N LEU A 108 -2.72 -4.23 -8.95
CA LEU A 108 -1.90 -5.32 -8.44
C LEU A 108 -1.99 -5.34 -6.91
N ALA A 109 -2.25 -6.51 -6.32
CA ALA A 109 -2.11 -6.74 -4.89
C ALA A 109 -0.84 -7.55 -4.60
N VAL A 110 0.00 -7.05 -3.70
CA VAL A 110 1.22 -7.70 -3.24
C VAL A 110 1.01 -8.19 -1.82
N ILE A 111 1.20 -9.48 -1.59
CA ILE A 111 1.07 -10.12 -0.27
C ILE A 111 2.47 -10.52 0.22
N PRO A 112 3.17 -9.64 0.95
CA PRO A 112 4.47 -10.01 1.52
C PRO A 112 4.27 -11.01 2.66
N THR A 113 5.19 -11.94 2.80
CA THR A 113 5.17 -12.97 3.84
C THR A 113 6.58 -13.34 4.26
N ALA A 114 6.74 -13.74 5.52
CA ALA A 114 7.95 -14.40 5.98
C ALA A 114 7.86 -15.91 5.72
N ILE A 115 9.00 -16.59 5.71
CA ILE A 115 9.09 -18.01 5.34
C ILE A 115 8.77 -18.97 6.50
N THR A 116 8.06 -18.52 7.54
CA THR A 116 7.64 -19.38 8.66
C THR A 116 6.27 -19.99 8.38
N SER A 117 5.98 -21.17 8.95
CA SER A 117 4.69 -21.82 8.77
C SER A 117 3.53 -20.93 9.23
N TYR A 118 3.67 -20.25 10.36
CA TYR A 118 2.64 -19.35 10.89
C TYR A 118 2.38 -18.13 9.99
N ASP A 119 3.42 -17.59 9.36
CA ASP A 119 3.29 -16.43 8.46
C ASP A 119 2.68 -16.85 7.11
N ILE A 120 3.03 -18.03 6.61
CA ILE A 120 2.45 -18.60 5.40
C ILE A 120 0.95 -18.84 5.60
N ASP A 121 0.55 -19.50 6.70
CA ASP A 121 -0.87 -19.77 7.00
C ASP A 121 -1.70 -18.47 7.04
N ALA A 122 -1.18 -17.43 7.69
CA ALA A 122 -1.85 -16.13 7.74
C ALA A 122 -1.91 -15.43 6.37
N SER A 123 -0.92 -15.68 5.51
CA SER A 123 -0.89 -15.12 4.15
C SER A 123 -1.88 -15.84 3.23
N VAL A 124 -2.06 -17.16 3.40
CA VAL A 124 -3.10 -17.93 2.70
C VAL A 124 -4.49 -17.39 3.03
N LEU A 125 -4.78 -17.09 4.29
CA LEU A 125 -6.05 -16.44 4.67
C LEU A 125 -6.27 -15.08 4.00
N THR A 126 -5.19 -14.32 3.78
CA THR A 126 -5.27 -13.06 3.03
C THR A 126 -5.57 -13.32 1.54
N VAL A 127 -4.94 -14.34 0.94
CA VAL A 127 -5.21 -14.74 -0.45
C VAL A 127 -6.67 -15.18 -0.61
N GLU A 128 -7.16 -16.07 0.25
CA GLU A 128 -8.54 -16.56 0.23
C GLU A 128 -9.53 -15.41 0.30
N PHE A 129 -9.32 -14.44 1.20
CA PHE A 129 -10.14 -13.25 1.28
C PHE A 129 -10.13 -12.43 -0.03
N ILE A 130 -8.96 -12.23 -0.64
CA ILE A 130 -8.85 -11.47 -1.89
C ILE A 130 -9.58 -12.18 -3.02
N VAL A 131 -9.41 -13.50 -3.14
CA VAL A 131 -10.11 -14.32 -4.15
C VAL A 131 -11.62 -14.23 -3.95
N ASP A 132 -12.12 -14.46 -2.73
CA ASP A 132 -13.53 -14.34 -2.39
C ASP A 132 -14.09 -12.94 -2.71
N LEU A 133 -13.31 -11.90 -2.44
CA LEU A 133 -13.71 -10.52 -2.71
C LEU A 133 -13.82 -10.26 -4.22
N LEU A 134 -12.82 -10.69 -5.00
CA LEU A 134 -12.82 -10.52 -6.46
C LEU A 134 -13.99 -11.27 -7.11
N GLU A 135 -14.29 -12.49 -6.66
CA GLU A 135 -15.45 -13.27 -7.12
C GLU A 135 -16.78 -12.57 -6.82
N ARG A 136 -16.93 -11.98 -5.62
CA ARG A 136 -18.15 -11.25 -5.23
C ARG A 136 -18.37 -9.98 -6.05
N GLU A 137 -17.29 -9.26 -6.36
CA GLU A 137 -17.33 -8.00 -7.11
C GLU A 137 -17.32 -8.21 -8.64
N GLN A 138 -17.26 -9.47 -9.11
CA GLN A 138 -17.19 -9.83 -10.54
C GLN A 138 -15.97 -9.23 -11.25
N LEU A 139 -14.84 -9.17 -10.55
CA LEU A 139 -13.57 -8.68 -11.06
C LEU A 139 -12.66 -9.88 -11.36
N GLU A 140 -12.20 -10.02 -12.61
CA GLU A 140 -11.24 -11.05 -13.04
C GLU A 140 -9.78 -10.61 -12.85
#